data_AF-A0A0A2TU83-F1
#
_entry.id   AF-A0A0A2TU83-F1
#
_cell.length_a   1.000
_cell.length_b   1.000
_cell.length_c   1.000
_cell.angle_alpha   90.00
_cell.angle_beta   90.00
_cell.angle_gamma   90.00
#
_symmetry.space_group_name_H-M   'P 1'
#
loop_
_entity.id
_entity.type
_entity.pdbx_description
1 polymer ?
#
loop_
_entity_poly.entity_id
_entity_poly.type
_entity_poly.pdbx_seq_one_letter_code
_entity_poly.pdbx_strand_id
1 'polypeptide(L)'
;MIYQLKIKLEGEEVPVWRRVEIPSNFTFQNLHNVIQSCYNWQDSHVHMFTLLKNGEVPVKIGMNLGEDLFPVDYFEDNERIDAWLTSPGDTLTYQYDFGDDWLHTVELEETFEQLPEMIYPRCTRVRGTAPKEDGRITWEGSEEIKDEKVYIDAINKKLLKKFHEKEKSQGDINQELFDNIVAFKQRKPWKKISDHQVIAIENPIEWQEDFGQFSFCSILGSNGQEFGVAIYFGSQGLREMDKILRNQFEEEDTYEMQNLLVTFVDREELTKTDYQEIKAQQLTFRGKNQWPQLRSFLPTYHPWYVNHKEKKHVSYILSVILELLDSTIDEKEIKTKPPEYFAILEAEDGFEISTLMAHVEDVKYDHELYLAQEEMEPLKFQKRLNEPMRLDQFFLPDPVQEEEGVRPYYVEVTVFFAPEQQQMLDAQVHPALPPSHLQRFIKDQFMNLGIPNEVQVANKALYETIKPLLEALGISHSYLNQDETMDVIKSEMKNQNYS
;
A
#
# COMPACT_ATOMS: atom_id res chain seq x y z
N MET A 1 -8.80 29.69 -19.89
CA MET A 1 -8.42 29.57 -21.30
C MET A 1 -7.96 28.14 -21.57
N ILE A 2 -8.37 27.59 -22.72
CA ILE A 2 -7.99 26.27 -23.21
C ILE A 2 -7.14 26.46 -24.46
N TYR A 3 -6.08 25.67 -24.57
CA TYR A 3 -5.21 25.60 -25.74
C TYR A 3 -5.55 24.34 -26.53
N GLN A 4 -5.78 24.48 -27.83
CA GLN A 4 -5.80 23.36 -28.76
C GLN A 4 -4.40 23.19 -29.33
N LEU A 5 -3.75 22.08 -28.96
CA LEU A 5 -2.44 21.71 -29.46
C LEU A 5 -2.56 20.59 -30.49
N LYS A 6 -1.72 20.67 -31.51
CA LYS A 6 -1.43 19.53 -32.37
C LYS A 6 -0.04 18.99 -32.04
N ILE A 7 0.00 17.75 -31.58
CA ILE A 7 1.22 17.03 -31.23
C ILE A 7 1.48 16.03 -32.35
N LYS A 8 2.52 16.25 -33.15
CA LYS A 8 2.89 15.40 -34.29
C LYS A 8 4.19 14.69 -34.00
N LEU A 9 4.21 13.36 -34.15
CA LEU A 9 5.44 12.58 -34.12
C LEU A 9 6.15 12.66 -35.48
N GLU A 10 7.44 12.94 -35.46
CA GLU A 10 8.27 13.09 -36.65
C GLU A 10 8.96 11.77 -37.03
N GLY A 11 9.24 11.60 -38.33
CA GLY A 11 10.02 10.46 -38.84
C GLY A 11 9.20 9.24 -39.26
N GLU A 12 7.88 9.23 -39.05
CA GLU A 12 7.00 8.11 -39.41
C GLU A 12 6.55 8.12 -40.88
N GLU A 13 6.48 6.93 -41.50
CA GLU A 13 5.95 6.78 -42.87
C GLU A 13 4.45 7.08 -42.95
N VAL A 14 3.67 6.59 -41.97
CA VAL A 14 2.27 6.98 -41.79
C VAL A 14 2.23 8.18 -40.85
N PRO A 15 1.62 9.33 -41.22
CA PRO A 15 1.62 10.50 -40.35
C PRO A 15 0.92 10.25 -39.02
N VAL A 16 1.67 10.29 -37.91
CA VAL A 16 1.16 10.14 -36.55
C VAL A 16 1.00 11.51 -35.89
N TRP A 17 -0.23 11.86 -35.49
CA TRP A 17 -0.48 13.06 -34.69
C TRP A 17 -1.75 12.96 -33.83
N ARG A 18 -1.83 13.84 -32.84
CA ARG A 18 -2.93 13.98 -31.90
C ARG A 18 -3.32 15.44 -31.80
N ARG A 19 -4.63 15.73 -31.80
CA ARG A 19 -5.15 17.06 -31.45
C ARG A 19 -5.74 16.97 -30.06
N VAL A 20 -5.21 17.80 -29.16
CA VAL A 20 -5.57 17.79 -27.75
C VAL A 20 -5.94 19.19 -27.29
N GLU A 21 -6.87 19.26 -26.36
CA GLU A 21 -7.30 20.48 -25.71
C GLU A 21 -6.88 20.41 -24.24
N ILE A 22 -6.10 21.39 -23.78
CA ILE A 22 -5.54 21.41 -22.42
C ILE A 22 -5.78 22.78 -21.76
N PRO A 23 -5.83 22.85 -20.41
CA PRO A 23 -5.78 24.14 -19.71
C PRO A 23 -4.48 24.89 -20.02
N SER A 24 -4.55 26.18 -20.36
CA SER A 24 -3.36 26.96 -20.75
C SER A 24 -2.32 27.09 -19.62
N ASN A 25 -2.78 26.99 -18.38
CA ASN A 25 -1.96 27.09 -17.17
C ASN A 25 -1.26 25.79 -16.79
N PHE A 26 -1.36 24.73 -17.60
CA PHE A 26 -0.60 23.50 -17.41
C PHE A 26 0.91 23.79 -17.42
N THR A 27 1.64 23.04 -16.59
CA THR A 27 3.10 23.05 -16.62
C THR A 27 3.61 22.18 -17.78
N PHE A 28 4.90 22.30 -18.11
CA PHE A 28 5.53 21.40 -19.07
C PHE A 28 5.51 19.93 -18.60
N GLN A 29 5.58 19.69 -17.30
CA GLN A 29 5.38 18.36 -16.73
C GLN A 29 3.95 17.84 -17.01
N ASN A 30 2.93 18.69 -16.89
CA ASN A 30 1.58 18.29 -17.27
C ASN A 30 1.47 18.01 -18.78
N LEU A 31 2.11 18.82 -19.63
CA LEU A 31 2.16 18.57 -21.08
C LEU A 31 2.82 17.23 -21.40
N HIS A 32 3.94 16.91 -20.76
CA HIS A 32 4.61 15.62 -20.88
C HIS A 32 3.63 14.47 -20.56
N ASN A 33 2.93 14.54 -19.43
CA ASN A 33 1.94 13.53 -19.04
C ASN A 33 0.77 13.41 -20.05
N VAL A 34 0.35 14.52 -20.67
CA VAL A 34 -0.63 14.51 -21.76
C VAL A 34 -0.07 13.78 -22.99
N ILE A 35 1.15 14.08 -23.40
CA ILE A 35 1.80 13.45 -24.57
C ILE A 35 1.93 11.93 -24.34
N GLN A 36 2.46 11.51 -23.20
CA GLN A 36 2.57 10.09 -22.82
C GLN A 36 1.23 9.37 -22.92
N SER A 37 0.17 9.96 -22.37
CA SER A 37 -1.19 9.39 -22.42
C SER A 37 -1.75 9.29 -23.85
N CYS A 38 -1.40 10.25 -24.72
CA CYS A 38 -1.90 10.30 -26.10
C CYS A 38 -1.17 9.35 -27.07
N TYR A 39 0.09 9.04 -26.77
CA TYR A 39 0.93 8.12 -27.55
C TYR A 39 1.01 6.72 -26.94
N ASN A 40 0.38 6.51 -25.78
CA ASN A 40 0.37 5.24 -25.06
C ASN A 40 1.79 4.76 -24.68
N TRP A 41 2.58 5.68 -24.14
CA TRP A 41 3.93 5.41 -23.65
C TRP A 41 3.98 5.35 -22.13
N GLN A 42 5.05 4.75 -21.63
CA GLN A 42 5.16 4.29 -20.25
C GLN A 42 5.91 5.26 -19.32
N ASP A 43 6.39 6.38 -19.85
CA ASP A 43 7.21 7.35 -19.10
C ASP A 43 8.48 6.71 -18.48
N SER A 44 9.09 5.79 -19.22
CA SER A 44 10.24 4.99 -18.79
C SER A 44 11.59 5.67 -19.09
N HIS A 45 11.61 6.73 -19.90
CA HIS A 45 12.83 7.35 -20.40
C HIS A 45 12.87 8.86 -20.17
N VAL A 46 14.08 9.43 -20.22
CA VAL A 46 14.29 10.87 -20.09
C VAL A 46 13.70 11.65 -21.26
N HIS A 47 13.24 12.88 -20.97
CA HIS A 47 12.68 13.78 -21.98
C HIS A 47 13.04 15.24 -21.75
N MET A 48 12.81 16.03 -22.81
CA MET A 48 13.06 17.47 -22.81
C MET A 48 12.20 18.18 -23.85
N PHE A 49 11.87 19.44 -23.57
CA PHE A 49 11.27 20.38 -24.50
C PHE A 49 12.31 21.40 -24.98
N THR A 50 12.30 21.72 -26.27
CA THR A 50 13.14 22.75 -26.86
C THR A 50 12.28 23.77 -27.60
N LEU A 51 12.46 25.05 -27.29
CA LEU A 51 11.78 26.15 -27.94
C LEU A 51 12.76 27.02 -28.73
N LEU A 52 12.38 27.39 -29.95
CA LEU A 52 13.14 28.29 -30.81
C LEU A 52 12.30 29.53 -31.13
N LYS A 53 12.64 30.68 -30.54
CA LYS A 53 12.04 31.97 -30.92
C LYS A 53 12.96 32.71 -31.87
N ASN A 54 12.52 32.91 -33.12
CA ASN A 54 13.03 33.85 -34.11
C ASN A 54 14.56 34.15 -34.09
N GLY A 55 15.41 33.13 -34.18
CA GLY A 55 16.87 33.28 -34.29
C GLY A 55 17.62 33.42 -32.97
N GLU A 56 16.96 33.22 -31.83
CA GLU A 56 17.57 33.14 -30.51
C GLU A 56 18.18 31.75 -30.23
N VAL A 57 18.97 31.66 -29.16
CA VAL A 57 19.51 30.40 -28.65
C VAL A 57 18.33 29.51 -28.20
N PRO A 58 18.28 28.22 -28.57
CA PRO A 58 17.21 27.33 -28.16
C PRO A 58 17.13 27.24 -26.63
N VAL A 59 15.93 27.42 -26.08
CA VAL A 59 15.68 27.25 -24.64
C VAL A 59 15.24 25.82 -24.38
N LYS A 60 15.85 25.20 -23.37
CA LYS A 60 15.60 23.81 -22.95
C LYS A 60 14.85 23.79 -21.63
N ILE A 61 13.70 23.12 -21.62
CA ILE A 61 12.88 22.88 -20.43
C ILE A 61 12.81 21.38 -20.23
N GLY A 62 13.15 20.85 -19.06
CA GLY A 62 13.16 19.40 -18.86
C GLY A 62 13.19 18.98 -17.40
N MET A 63 13.42 17.69 -17.21
CA MET A 63 13.41 17.03 -15.90
C MET A 63 14.51 17.57 -14.97
N ASN A 64 14.26 17.57 -13.66
CA ASN A 64 15.28 17.87 -12.65
C ASN A 64 16.10 16.61 -12.31
N LEU A 65 17.13 16.32 -13.11
CA LEU A 65 18.00 15.14 -12.95
C LEU A 65 19.34 15.46 -12.27
N GLY A 66 19.47 16.66 -11.67
CA GLY A 66 20.72 17.21 -11.15
C GLY A 66 21.53 17.97 -12.21
N GLU A 67 22.22 19.05 -11.78
CA GLU A 67 22.85 20.03 -12.69
C GLU A 67 23.92 19.47 -13.64
N ASP A 68 24.53 18.32 -13.30
CA ASP A 68 25.70 17.79 -14.02
C ASP A 68 25.38 16.76 -15.12
N LEU A 69 24.19 16.16 -15.13
CA LEU A 69 23.86 15.03 -16.02
C LEU A 69 23.19 15.45 -17.33
N PHE A 70 22.21 16.37 -17.26
CA PHE A 70 21.49 16.89 -18.41
C PHE A 70 21.16 18.38 -18.20
N PRO A 71 22.01 19.31 -18.69
CA PRO A 71 21.79 20.73 -18.46
C PRO A 71 20.54 21.21 -19.22
N VAL A 72 19.57 21.71 -18.45
CA VAL A 72 18.35 22.40 -18.91
C VAL A 72 18.36 23.83 -18.40
N ASP A 73 17.69 24.74 -19.10
CA ASP A 73 17.59 26.15 -18.69
C ASP A 73 16.52 26.35 -17.61
N TYR A 74 15.43 25.56 -17.67
CA TYR A 74 14.33 25.60 -16.71
C TYR A 74 13.79 24.19 -16.42
N PHE A 75 13.20 24.02 -15.24
CA PHE A 75 12.57 22.76 -14.84
C PHE A 75 11.09 22.73 -15.22
N GLU A 76 10.65 21.61 -15.77
CA GLU A 76 9.33 21.45 -16.37
C GLU A 76 8.13 21.54 -15.41
N ASP A 77 8.36 21.31 -14.12
CA ASP A 77 7.36 21.40 -13.04
C ASP A 77 7.10 22.84 -12.61
N ASN A 78 8.00 23.76 -12.94
CA ASN A 78 7.93 25.18 -12.58
C ASN A 78 7.49 26.08 -13.75
N GLU A 79 7.63 25.61 -14.99
CA GLU A 79 7.31 26.39 -16.19
C GLU A 79 5.92 26.09 -16.72
N ARG A 80 5.12 27.13 -16.94
CA ARG A 80 3.77 27.04 -17.53
C ARG A 80 3.80 27.21 -19.03
N ILE A 81 3.01 26.43 -19.75
CA ILE A 81 2.96 26.46 -21.23
C ILE A 81 2.57 27.84 -21.76
N ASP A 82 1.62 28.52 -21.11
CA ASP A 82 1.16 29.86 -21.54
C ASP A 82 2.18 31.00 -21.34
N ALA A 83 3.27 30.78 -20.60
CA ALA A 83 4.40 31.70 -20.58
C ALA A 83 5.24 31.62 -21.88
N TRP A 84 5.14 30.51 -22.61
CA TRP A 84 6.02 30.18 -23.73
C TRP A 84 5.30 30.18 -25.08
N LEU A 85 4.16 29.49 -25.16
CA LEU A 85 3.24 29.47 -26.31
C LEU A 85 2.16 30.53 -26.12
N THR A 86 2.31 31.65 -26.81
CA THR A 86 1.51 32.87 -26.58
C THR A 86 0.50 33.13 -27.68
N SER A 87 0.76 32.65 -28.90
CA SER A 87 -0.07 32.89 -30.07
C SER A 87 -0.23 31.63 -30.92
N PRO A 88 -1.38 31.43 -31.57
CA PRO A 88 -1.53 30.40 -32.60
C PRO A 88 -0.40 30.44 -33.63
N GLY A 89 0.16 29.27 -33.94
CA GLY A 89 1.34 29.09 -34.77
C GLY A 89 2.66 29.01 -33.99
N ASP A 90 2.68 29.30 -32.69
CA ASP A 90 3.85 29.02 -31.85
C ASP A 90 4.09 27.51 -31.77
N THR A 91 5.36 27.10 -31.90
CA THR A 91 5.77 25.68 -31.90
C THR A 91 6.88 25.41 -30.90
N LEU A 92 6.94 24.17 -30.43
CA LEU A 92 8.07 23.62 -29.70
C LEU A 92 8.35 22.17 -30.09
N THR A 93 9.54 21.68 -29.76
CA THR A 93 9.93 20.28 -29.93
C THR A 93 9.90 19.56 -28.59
N TYR A 94 9.25 18.40 -28.52
CA TYR A 94 9.32 17.47 -27.38
C TYR A 94 10.12 16.23 -27.81
N GLN A 95 11.22 15.96 -27.11
CA GLN A 95 12.09 14.82 -27.33
C GLN A 95 11.88 13.83 -26.18
N TYR A 96 11.53 12.59 -26.51
CA TYR A 96 11.33 11.49 -25.57
C TYR A 96 12.26 10.33 -25.92
N ASP A 97 12.86 9.73 -24.89
CA ASP A 97 13.90 8.72 -24.99
C ASP A 97 15.11 9.18 -25.82
N PHE A 98 16.21 9.53 -25.15
CA PHE A 98 17.43 9.98 -25.84
C PHE A 98 18.20 8.84 -26.51
N GLY A 99 17.81 7.58 -26.24
CA GLY A 99 18.28 6.41 -26.97
C GLY A 99 17.60 6.31 -28.33
N ASP A 100 16.27 6.14 -28.34
CA ASP A 100 15.50 6.01 -29.58
C ASP A 100 15.27 7.34 -30.31
N ASP A 101 15.34 8.50 -29.66
CA ASP A 101 15.18 9.84 -30.24
C ASP A 101 13.80 10.08 -30.88
N TRP A 102 12.74 9.91 -30.07
CA TRP A 102 11.37 10.21 -30.49
C TRP A 102 11.09 11.72 -30.43
N LEU A 103 11.01 12.35 -31.60
CA LEU A 103 10.81 13.80 -31.73
C LEU A 103 9.37 14.14 -32.09
N HIS A 104 8.77 15.04 -31.31
CA HIS A 104 7.44 15.58 -31.57
C HIS A 104 7.50 17.07 -31.83
N THR A 105 6.79 17.51 -32.85
CA THR A 105 6.43 18.92 -33.02
C THR A 105 5.11 19.18 -32.31
N VAL A 106 5.10 20.10 -31.35
CA VAL A 106 3.89 20.57 -30.66
C VAL A 106 3.58 21.98 -31.14
N GLU A 107 2.42 22.16 -31.75
CA GLU A 107 1.96 23.44 -32.31
C GLU A 107 0.69 23.91 -31.57
N LEU A 108 0.67 25.18 -31.17
CA LEU A 108 -0.55 25.83 -30.69
C LEU A 108 -1.42 26.22 -31.90
N GLU A 109 -2.53 25.52 -32.13
CA GLU A 109 -3.40 25.79 -33.28
C GLU A 109 -4.45 26.86 -32.96
N GLU A 110 -5.09 26.77 -31.78
CA GLU A 110 -6.20 27.65 -31.40
C GLU A 110 -6.26 27.88 -29.88
N THR A 111 -6.89 28.98 -29.46
CA THR A 111 -7.20 29.29 -28.05
C THR A 111 -8.67 29.66 -27.90
N PHE A 112 -9.31 29.20 -26.83
CA PHE A 112 -10.72 29.50 -26.54
C PHE A 112 -11.05 29.39 -25.05
N GLU A 113 -12.19 29.97 -24.65
CA GLU A 113 -12.63 29.92 -23.26
C GLU A 113 -13.06 28.52 -22.83
N GLN A 114 -12.81 28.20 -21.56
CA GLN A 114 -13.21 26.91 -21.01
C GLN A 114 -14.73 26.77 -21.01
N LEU A 115 -15.22 25.65 -21.53
CA LEU A 115 -16.64 25.33 -21.51
C LEU A 115 -16.99 24.59 -20.21
N PRO A 116 -17.98 25.06 -19.42
CA PRO A 116 -18.30 24.48 -18.11
C PRO A 116 -18.68 22.99 -18.11
N GLU A 117 -19.21 22.48 -19.23
CA GLU A 117 -19.66 21.10 -19.37
C GLU A 117 -18.57 20.15 -19.92
N MET A 118 -17.37 20.67 -20.19
CA MET A 118 -16.28 19.89 -20.78
C MET A 118 -15.17 19.59 -19.77
N ILE A 119 -14.67 18.35 -19.80
CA ILE A 119 -13.52 17.90 -19.00
C ILE A 119 -12.24 18.02 -19.84
N TYR A 120 -11.18 18.57 -19.24
CA TYR A 120 -9.87 18.77 -19.85
C TYR A 120 -8.77 18.17 -18.96
N PRO A 121 -7.68 17.63 -19.50
CA PRO A 121 -7.33 17.59 -20.91
C PRO A 121 -8.16 16.55 -21.68
N ARG A 122 -8.35 16.75 -22.98
CA ARG A 122 -9.02 15.79 -23.87
C ARG A 122 -8.39 15.76 -25.26
N CYS A 123 -8.38 14.58 -25.88
CA CYS A 123 -8.07 14.40 -27.28
C CYS A 123 -9.35 14.52 -28.12
N THR A 124 -9.27 15.25 -29.24
CA THR A 124 -10.40 15.50 -30.14
C THR A 124 -10.22 14.92 -31.53
N ARG A 125 -8.98 14.67 -31.96
CA ARG A 125 -8.65 14.02 -33.24
C ARG A 125 -7.36 13.23 -33.14
N VAL A 126 -7.27 12.15 -33.92
CA VAL A 126 -6.07 11.32 -34.02
C VAL A 126 -5.80 10.90 -35.47
N ARG A 127 -4.52 10.67 -35.78
CA ARG A 127 -4.09 10.02 -37.02
C ARG A 127 -2.89 9.14 -36.73
N GLY A 128 -2.84 7.96 -37.34
CA GLY A 128 -1.74 7.01 -37.21
C GLY A 128 -1.66 6.36 -35.83
N THR A 129 -1.42 5.04 -35.76
CA THR A 129 -1.09 4.39 -34.50
C THR A 129 0.25 4.92 -33.99
N ALA A 130 0.37 5.09 -32.67
CA ALA A 130 1.67 5.42 -32.10
C ALA A 130 2.53 4.15 -32.12
N PRO A 131 3.85 4.27 -32.40
CA PRO A 131 4.76 3.15 -32.20
C PRO A 131 4.81 2.77 -30.72
N LYS A 132 5.11 1.50 -30.43
CA LYS A 132 5.27 1.04 -29.04
C LYS A 132 6.51 1.66 -28.39
N GLU A 133 6.54 1.64 -27.06
CA GLU A 133 7.76 1.86 -26.28
C GLU A 133 8.90 0.99 -26.83
N ASP A 134 10.11 1.53 -26.96
CA ASP A 134 11.30 0.87 -27.55
C ASP A 134 11.12 0.33 -28.99
N GLY A 135 10.11 0.82 -29.72
CA GLY A 135 9.71 0.31 -31.03
C GLY A 135 10.77 0.40 -32.13
N ARG A 136 11.81 1.26 -31.97
CA ARG A 136 12.89 1.36 -32.98
C ARG A 136 13.81 0.15 -32.96
N ILE A 137 13.89 -0.57 -31.84
CA ILE A 137 14.67 -1.81 -31.71
C ILE A 137 13.97 -2.97 -32.44
N THR A 138 12.64 -3.00 -32.42
CA THR A 138 11.81 -4.07 -32.97
C THR A 138 11.39 -3.85 -34.43
N TRP A 139 11.68 -2.67 -35.00
CA TRP A 139 11.29 -2.24 -36.36
C TRP A 139 9.76 -2.23 -36.57
N GLU A 140 8.99 -2.03 -35.50
CA GLU A 140 7.53 -1.85 -35.57
C GLU A 140 7.21 -0.38 -35.92
N GLY A 141 6.61 -0.15 -37.09
CA GLY A 141 6.22 1.18 -37.56
C GLY A 141 4.75 1.53 -37.29
N SER A 142 4.37 2.77 -37.54
CA SER A 142 2.98 3.23 -37.44
C SER A 142 2.07 2.72 -38.57
N GLU A 143 0.78 2.53 -38.24
CA GLU A 143 -0.27 2.07 -39.16
C GLU A 143 -1.43 3.07 -39.22
N GLU A 144 -2.31 2.93 -40.23
CA GLU A 144 -3.54 3.72 -40.30
C GLU A 144 -4.57 3.28 -39.23
N ILE A 145 -5.19 4.27 -38.58
CA ILE A 145 -6.27 4.03 -37.62
C ILE A 145 -7.56 3.71 -38.38
N LYS A 146 -8.16 2.54 -38.09
CA LYS A 146 -9.42 2.08 -38.71
C LYS A 146 -10.67 2.74 -38.12
N ASP A 147 -10.66 3.03 -36.82
CA ASP A 147 -11.76 3.69 -36.11
C ASP A 147 -11.19 4.80 -35.20
N GLU A 148 -11.30 6.05 -35.66
CA GLU A 148 -10.79 7.21 -34.93
C GLU A 148 -11.45 7.36 -33.55
N LYS A 149 -12.73 7.02 -33.44
CA LYS A 149 -13.50 7.21 -32.21
C LYS A 149 -13.03 6.28 -31.10
N VAL A 150 -12.78 5.01 -31.41
CA VAL A 150 -12.27 4.03 -30.43
C VAL A 150 -10.93 4.48 -29.85
N TYR A 151 -10.04 5.01 -30.69
CA TYR A 151 -8.75 5.53 -30.23
C TYR A 151 -8.88 6.80 -29.38
N ILE A 152 -9.76 7.73 -29.78
CA ILE A 152 -10.05 8.94 -28.99
C ILE A 152 -10.62 8.56 -27.62
N ASP A 153 -11.57 7.62 -27.57
CA ASP A 153 -12.21 7.18 -26.33
C ASP A 153 -11.18 6.52 -25.39
N ALA A 154 -10.25 5.71 -25.93
CA ALA A 154 -9.17 5.10 -25.15
C ALA A 154 -8.19 6.14 -24.58
N ILE A 155 -7.75 7.11 -25.40
CA ILE A 155 -6.88 8.20 -24.94
C ILE A 155 -7.58 9.05 -23.87
N ASN A 156 -8.84 9.41 -24.09
CA ASN A 156 -9.60 10.22 -23.14
C ASN A 156 -9.85 9.49 -21.82
N LYS A 157 -10.02 8.16 -21.83
CA LYS A 157 -10.08 7.35 -20.61
C LYS A 157 -8.77 7.46 -19.82
N LYS A 158 -7.61 7.41 -20.49
CA LYS A 158 -6.28 7.56 -19.85
C LYS A 158 -6.06 8.96 -19.32
N LEU A 159 -6.41 10.00 -20.09
CA LEU A 159 -6.35 11.39 -19.64
C LEU A 159 -7.25 11.65 -18.42
N LEU A 160 -8.46 11.08 -18.40
CA LEU A 160 -9.37 11.19 -17.27
C LEU A 160 -8.79 10.50 -16.03
N LYS A 161 -8.27 9.26 -16.17
CA LYS A 161 -7.56 8.55 -15.09
C LYS A 161 -6.41 9.40 -14.54
N LYS A 162 -5.49 9.84 -15.40
CA LYS A 162 -4.26 10.57 -15.02
C LYS A 162 -4.52 11.92 -14.35
N PHE A 163 -5.51 12.69 -14.82
CA PHE A 163 -5.72 14.08 -14.37
C PHE A 163 -6.89 14.26 -13.41
N HIS A 164 -7.84 13.32 -13.33
CA HIS A 164 -9.09 13.49 -12.58
C HIS A 164 -9.39 12.38 -11.57
N GLU A 165 -8.62 11.28 -11.47
CA GLU A 165 -8.81 10.29 -10.40
C GLU A 165 -8.60 10.87 -8.98
N LYS A 166 -7.90 12.00 -8.87
CA LYS A 166 -7.70 12.73 -7.60
C LYS A 166 -8.91 13.58 -7.17
N GLU A 167 -9.95 13.73 -7.99
CA GLU A 167 -11.12 14.58 -7.70
C GLU A 167 -12.40 13.82 -7.30
N LYS A 168 -12.34 12.53 -6.94
CA LYS A 168 -13.50 11.90 -6.29
C LYS A 168 -13.71 12.51 -4.90
N SER A 169 -14.89 13.07 -4.64
CA SER A 169 -15.24 13.53 -3.29
C SER A 169 -15.32 12.34 -2.34
N GLN A 170 -15.20 12.59 -1.03
CA GLN A 170 -15.40 11.54 -0.03
C GLN A 170 -16.79 10.89 -0.12
N GLY A 171 -17.79 11.61 -0.65
CA GLY A 171 -19.11 11.05 -0.95
C GLY A 171 -19.04 9.98 -2.05
N ASP A 172 -18.35 10.29 -3.15
CA ASP A 172 -18.25 9.41 -4.32
C ASP A 172 -17.48 8.12 -4.00
N ILE A 173 -16.42 8.21 -3.20
CA ILE A 173 -15.63 7.05 -2.78
C ILE A 173 -16.46 6.09 -1.93
N ASN A 174 -17.23 6.62 -0.95
CA ASN A 174 -18.06 5.77 -0.11
C ASN A 174 -19.18 5.13 -0.93
N GLN A 175 -19.81 5.88 -1.84
CA GLN A 175 -20.87 5.33 -2.68
C GLN A 175 -20.35 4.15 -3.52
N GLU A 176 -19.23 4.33 -4.22
CA GLU A 176 -18.58 3.28 -5.02
C GLU A 176 -18.17 2.07 -4.17
N LEU A 177 -17.55 2.30 -3.01
CA LEU A 177 -17.18 1.23 -2.08
C LEU A 177 -18.39 0.41 -1.66
N PHE A 178 -19.48 1.06 -1.25
CA PHE A 178 -20.68 0.35 -0.80
C PHE A 178 -21.42 -0.33 -1.97
N ASP A 179 -21.39 0.24 -3.17
CA ASP A 179 -21.91 -0.42 -4.38
C ASP A 179 -21.14 -1.71 -4.67
N ASN A 180 -19.80 -1.67 -4.59
CA ASN A 180 -18.94 -2.85 -4.74
C ASN A 180 -19.20 -3.89 -3.63
N ILE A 181 -19.36 -3.48 -2.38
CA ILE A 181 -19.71 -4.37 -1.25
C ILE A 181 -21.06 -5.07 -1.50
N VAL A 182 -22.08 -4.33 -1.94
CA VAL A 182 -23.40 -4.88 -2.24
C VAL A 182 -23.30 -5.88 -3.39
N ALA A 183 -22.59 -5.52 -4.46
CA ALA A 183 -22.37 -6.37 -5.62
C ALA A 183 -21.63 -7.67 -5.24
N PHE A 184 -20.61 -7.57 -4.38
CA PHE A 184 -19.83 -8.71 -3.89
C PHE A 184 -20.74 -9.66 -3.10
N LYS A 185 -21.54 -9.12 -2.18
CA LYS A 185 -22.49 -9.90 -1.39
C LYS A 185 -23.52 -10.63 -2.26
N GLN A 186 -24.05 -9.96 -3.28
CA GLN A 186 -25.07 -10.52 -4.16
C GLN A 186 -24.55 -11.71 -4.97
N ARG A 187 -23.29 -11.65 -5.42
CA ARG A 187 -22.62 -12.76 -6.14
C ARG A 187 -22.31 -13.96 -5.24
N LYS A 188 -22.22 -13.78 -3.92
CA LYS A 188 -21.96 -14.83 -2.92
C LYS A 188 -20.71 -15.66 -3.29
N PRO A 189 -19.53 -15.03 -3.42
CA PRO A 189 -18.32 -15.68 -3.94
C PRO A 189 -17.90 -16.90 -3.13
N TRP A 190 -18.19 -16.93 -1.83
CA TRP A 190 -17.96 -18.08 -0.93
C TRP A 190 -18.69 -19.38 -1.31
N LYS A 191 -19.62 -19.34 -2.27
CA LYS A 191 -20.22 -20.56 -2.84
C LYS A 191 -19.33 -21.25 -3.86
N LYS A 192 -18.34 -20.53 -4.39
CA LYS A 192 -17.50 -20.89 -5.52
C LYS A 192 -16.03 -20.97 -5.12
N ILE A 193 -15.59 -20.03 -4.30
CA ILE A 193 -14.21 -19.85 -3.87
C ILE A 193 -14.16 -20.14 -2.36
N SER A 194 -13.31 -21.07 -1.95
CA SER A 194 -13.08 -21.37 -0.54
C SER A 194 -12.10 -20.37 0.09
N ASP A 195 -12.14 -20.28 1.41
CA ASP A 195 -11.22 -19.49 2.24
C ASP A 195 -9.75 -19.92 2.14
N HIS A 196 -9.48 -21.12 1.62
CA HIS A 196 -8.13 -21.63 1.32
C HIS A 196 -7.62 -21.22 -0.07
N GLN A 197 -8.51 -20.74 -0.95
CA GLN A 197 -8.16 -20.24 -2.28
C GLN A 197 -7.84 -18.75 -2.18
N VAL A 198 -6.55 -18.41 -2.14
CA VAL A 198 -6.09 -17.03 -2.00
C VAL A 198 -5.93 -16.36 -3.35
N ILE A 199 -6.43 -15.14 -3.48
CA ILE A 199 -6.27 -14.33 -4.70
C ILE A 199 -5.26 -13.23 -4.38
N ALA A 200 -4.08 -13.26 -4.99
CA ALA A 200 -3.13 -12.17 -4.96
C ALA A 200 -3.54 -11.12 -6.02
N ILE A 201 -3.63 -9.86 -5.63
CA ILE A 201 -3.96 -8.74 -6.51
C ILE A 201 -2.82 -7.75 -6.45
N GLU A 202 -2.27 -7.38 -7.61
CA GLU A 202 -1.25 -6.34 -7.68
C GLU A 202 -1.86 -4.97 -7.34
N ASN A 203 -1.17 -4.26 -6.45
CA ASN A 203 -1.55 -2.93 -6.03
C ASN A 203 -0.92 -1.91 -6.99
N PRO A 204 -1.67 -0.86 -7.37
CA PRO A 204 -1.13 0.26 -8.14
C PRO A 204 0.12 0.84 -7.49
N ILE A 205 1.07 1.32 -8.30
CA ILE A 205 2.40 1.79 -7.85
C ILE A 205 2.28 2.80 -6.69
N GLU A 206 1.32 3.72 -6.76
CA GLU A 206 1.06 4.74 -5.74
C GLU A 206 0.59 4.20 -4.38
N TRP A 207 0.19 2.93 -4.31
CA TRP A 207 -0.33 2.27 -3.12
C TRP A 207 0.65 1.27 -2.52
N GLN A 208 1.76 0.97 -3.21
CA GLN A 208 2.71 -0.05 -2.78
C GLN A 208 3.47 0.33 -1.51
N GLU A 209 3.67 1.62 -1.26
CA GLU A 209 4.23 2.11 0.02
C GLU A 209 3.31 1.75 1.20
N ASP A 210 2.01 1.91 0.99
CA ASP A 210 0.90 1.56 1.90
C ASP A 210 0.73 0.09 2.22
N PHE A 211 0.48 -0.62 1.13
CA PHE A 211 -0.16 -1.94 1.13
C PHE A 211 0.77 -3.01 0.55
N GLY A 212 2.02 -2.66 0.23
CA GLY A 212 2.96 -3.52 -0.47
C GLY A 212 2.58 -3.72 -1.94
N GLN A 213 3.42 -4.45 -2.68
CA GLN A 213 3.16 -4.75 -4.10
C GLN A 213 1.87 -5.55 -4.32
N PHE A 214 1.54 -6.46 -3.40
CA PHE A 214 0.39 -7.35 -3.52
C PHE A 214 -0.51 -7.30 -2.29
N SER A 215 -1.81 -7.40 -2.54
CA SER A 215 -2.83 -7.72 -1.55
C SER A 215 -3.29 -9.17 -1.75
N PHE A 216 -3.30 -9.96 -0.68
CA PHE A 216 -3.70 -11.37 -0.68
C PHE A 216 -5.10 -11.51 -0.06
N CYS A 217 -6.05 -11.96 -0.87
CA CYS A 217 -7.47 -11.97 -0.52
C CYS A 217 -7.96 -13.38 -0.24
N SER A 218 -8.56 -13.60 0.94
CA SER A 218 -9.27 -14.83 1.31
C SER A 218 -10.77 -14.57 1.37
N ILE A 219 -11.56 -15.35 0.62
CA ILE A 219 -13.02 -15.23 0.58
C ILE A 219 -13.64 -16.05 1.72
N LEU A 220 -14.24 -15.36 2.69
CA LEU A 220 -14.82 -15.98 3.88
C LEU A 220 -16.25 -16.47 3.60
N GLY A 221 -16.61 -17.65 4.14
CA GLY A 221 -17.99 -18.15 4.13
C GLY A 221 -18.20 -19.58 3.68
N SER A 222 -17.12 -20.29 3.31
CA SER A 222 -17.16 -21.72 2.94
C SER A 222 -17.84 -22.58 4.03
N ASN A 223 -17.56 -22.27 5.30
CA ASN A 223 -18.10 -22.97 6.48
C ASN A 223 -19.41 -22.38 7.02
N GLY A 224 -19.94 -21.33 6.37
CA GLY A 224 -21.28 -20.77 6.66
C GLY A 224 -21.42 -19.95 7.95
N GLN A 225 -20.32 -19.68 8.67
CA GLN A 225 -20.33 -18.90 9.92
C GLN A 225 -20.08 -17.41 9.68
N GLU A 226 -19.00 -17.06 8.96
CA GLU A 226 -18.64 -15.68 8.65
C GLU A 226 -18.58 -15.49 7.13
N PHE A 227 -19.16 -14.40 6.61
CA PHE A 227 -19.20 -14.13 5.17
C PHE A 227 -18.48 -12.82 4.89
N GLY A 228 -17.61 -12.79 3.89
CA GLY A 228 -16.81 -11.59 3.62
C GLY A 228 -15.57 -11.83 2.79
N VAL A 229 -14.62 -10.90 2.91
CA VAL A 229 -13.26 -11.01 2.38
C VAL A 229 -12.27 -10.44 3.40
N ALA A 230 -11.20 -11.19 3.66
CA ALA A 230 -10.03 -10.72 4.38
C ALA A 230 -8.93 -10.36 3.36
N ILE A 231 -8.39 -9.15 3.46
CA ILE A 231 -7.41 -8.58 2.53
C ILE A 231 -6.11 -8.35 3.29
N TYR A 232 -5.19 -9.30 3.19
CA TYR A 232 -3.87 -9.24 3.80
C TYR A 232 -2.92 -8.46 2.89
N PHE A 233 -2.09 -7.57 3.44
CA PHE A 233 -1.27 -6.68 2.63
C PHE A 233 0.11 -6.45 3.26
N GLY A 234 1.10 -6.19 2.41
CA GLY A 234 2.50 -6.13 2.81
C GLY A 234 3.07 -7.47 3.31
N SER A 235 4.35 -7.45 3.70
CA SER A 235 5.05 -8.65 4.17
C SER A 235 4.47 -9.19 5.49
N GLN A 236 4.03 -8.31 6.38
CA GLN A 236 3.38 -8.69 7.64
C GLN A 236 2.05 -9.41 7.39
N GLY A 237 1.16 -8.84 6.57
CA GLY A 237 -0.12 -9.49 6.26
C GLY A 237 0.06 -10.86 5.59
N LEU A 238 1.02 -10.98 4.68
CA LEU A 238 1.36 -12.25 4.03
C LEU A 238 1.82 -13.31 5.04
N ARG A 239 2.66 -12.94 6.02
CA ARG A 239 3.12 -13.86 7.08
C ARG A 239 1.95 -14.38 7.91
N GLU A 240 1.07 -13.47 8.39
CA GLU A 240 -0.06 -13.87 9.22
C GLU A 240 -1.06 -14.75 8.46
N MET A 241 -1.32 -14.42 7.19
CA MET A 241 -2.12 -15.27 6.32
C MET A 241 -1.51 -16.66 6.14
N ASP A 242 -0.19 -16.77 5.90
CA ASP A 242 0.48 -18.06 5.73
C ASP A 242 0.41 -18.91 6.99
N LYS A 243 0.57 -18.32 8.19
CA LYS A 243 0.34 -19.00 9.47
C LYS A 243 -1.08 -19.55 9.57
N ILE A 244 -2.10 -18.77 9.23
CA ILE A 244 -3.52 -19.20 9.24
C ILE A 244 -3.71 -20.39 8.29
N LEU A 245 -3.25 -20.28 7.03
CA LEU A 245 -3.42 -21.32 6.02
C LEU A 245 -2.69 -22.63 6.36
N ARG A 246 -1.58 -22.55 7.08
CA ARG A 246 -0.80 -23.70 7.56
C ARG A 246 -1.29 -24.24 8.90
N ASN A 247 -2.32 -23.63 9.50
CA ASN A 247 -2.82 -23.95 10.83
C ASN A 247 -1.71 -23.85 11.90
N GLN A 248 -0.92 -22.77 11.80
CA GLN A 248 0.19 -22.39 12.68
C GLN A 248 -0.07 -21.05 13.38
N PHE A 249 -1.30 -20.54 13.31
CA PHE A 249 -1.71 -19.31 13.97
C PHE A 249 -1.99 -19.56 15.46
N GLU A 250 -1.32 -18.81 16.33
CA GLU A 250 -1.43 -18.87 17.78
C GLU A 250 -2.22 -17.66 18.32
N GLU A 251 -2.58 -17.68 19.61
CA GLU A 251 -3.38 -16.58 20.21
C GLU A 251 -2.63 -15.24 20.13
N GLU A 252 -1.32 -15.27 20.41
CA GLU A 252 -0.41 -14.13 20.36
C GLU A 252 -0.32 -13.48 18.97
N ASP A 253 -0.50 -14.25 17.89
CA ASP A 253 -0.45 -13.72 16.52
C ASP A 253 -1.60 -12.72 16.24
N THR A 254 -2.67 -12.76 17.04
CA THR A 254 -3.79 -11.80 16.95
C THR A 254 -3.33 -10.35 17.08
N TYR A 255 -2.29 -10.11 17.89
CA TYR A 255 -1.72 -8.77 18.08
C TYR A 255 -0.83 -8.34 16.93
N GLU A 256 -0.46 -9.24 16.01
CA GLU A 256 0.39 -8.95 14.85
C GLU A 256 -0.39 -8.84 13.53
N MET A 257 -1.72 -8.99 13.60
CA MET A 257 -2.60 -8.98 12.44
C MET A 257 -2.50 -7.67 11.64
N GLN A 258 -2.22 -7.80 10.34
CA GLN A 258 -2.24 -6.71 9.38
C GLN A 258 -3.10 -7.08 8.17
N ASN A 259 -4.37 -6.65 8.20
CA ASN A 259 -5.31 -6.86 7.10
C ASN A 259 -6.46 -5.84 7.15
N LEU A 260 -7.19 -5.77 6.04
CA LEU A 260 -8.51 -5.13 5.98
C LEU A 260 -9.57 -6.23 5.90
N LEU A 261 -10.64 -6.06 6.64
CA LEU A 261 -11.71 -7.04 6.74
C LEU A 261 -13.03 -6.41 6.31
N VAL A 262 -13.69 -7.03 5.34
CA VAL A 262 -15.07 -6.69 4.94
C VAL A 262 -15.93 -7.90 5.24
N THR A 263 -16.76 -7.80 6.28
CA THR A 263 -17.63 -8.90 6.74
C THR A 263 -19.09 -8.51 6.68
N PHE A 264 -19.96 -9.52 6.76
CA PHE A 264 -21.38 -9.34 6.84
C PHE A 264 -21.94 -9.92 8.14
N VAL A 265 -22.43 -9.03 9.00
CA VAL A 265 -22.82 -9.31 10.38
C VAL A 265 -24.32 -9.11 10.60
N ASP A 266 -24.80 -9.50 11.79
CA ASP A 266 -26.13 -9.15 12.26
C ASP A 266 -26.21 -7.65 12.61
N ARG A 267 -27.42 -7.09 12.66
CA ARG A 267 -27.61 -5.64 12.84
C ARG A 267 -27.05 -5.16 14.18
N GLU A 268 -27.14 -6.03 15.18
CA GLU A 268 -26.80 -5.85 16.58
C GLU A 268 -25.28 -5.77 16.83
N GLU A 269 -24.47 -6.31 15.91
CA GLU A 269 -23.01 -6.30 15.97
C GLU A 269 -22.39 -4.99 15.44
N LEU A 270 -23.17 -4.18 14.72
CA LEU A 270 -22.72 -2.89 14.21
C LEU A 270 -22.65 -1.83 15.33
N THR A 271 -21.57 -1.06 15.34
CA THR A 271 -21.48 0.15 16.17
C THR A 271 -22.41 1.24 15.63
N LYS A 272 -22.58 2.31 16.41
CA LYS A 272 -23.32 3.50 15.95
C LYS A 272 -22.69 4.12 14.71
N THR A 273 -21.35 4.18 14.67
CA THR A 273 -20.57 4.73 13.55
C THR A 273 -20.77 3.90 12.29
N ASP A 274 -20.66 2.56 12.38
CA ASP A 274 -20.87 1.68 11.23
C ASP A 274 -22.26 1.92 10.60
N TYR A 275 -23.29 1.98 11.45
CA TYR A 275 -24.65 2.16 10.99
C TYR A 275 -24.87 3.53 10.33
N GLN A 276 -24.28 4.59 10.88
CA GLN A 276 -24.39 5.94 10.32
C GLN A 276 -23.73 6.02 8.94
N GLU A 277 -22.58 5.37 8.76
CA GLU A 277 -21.88 5.34 7.47
C GLU A 277 -22.72 4.66 6.39
N ILE A 278 -23.30 3.49 6.70
CA ILE A 278 -24.21 2.78 5.79
C ILE A 278 -25.44 3.63 5.46
N LYS A 279 -26.01 4.30 6.45
CA LYS A 279 -27.20 5.14 6.28
C LYS A 279 -26.93 6.39 5.44
N ALA A 280 -25.73 6.94 5.50
CA ALA A 280 -25.32 8.06 4.65
C ALA A 280 -25.38 7.69 3.15
N GLN A 281 -25.17 6.41 2.81
CA GLN A 281 -25.32 5.88 1.45
C GLN A 281 -26.78 5.53 1.08
N GLN A 282 -27.75 5.85 1.95
CA GLN A 282 -29.18 5.54 1.78
C GLN A 282 -29.47 4.02 1.67
N LEU A 283 -28.57 3.17 2.14
CA LEU A 283 -28.71 1.72 2.08
C LEU A 283 -29.44 1.15 3.30
N THR A 284 -30.15 0.03 3.08
CA THR A 284 -30.76 -0.77 4.15
C THR A 284 -30.66 -2.26 3.88
N PHE A 285 -30.41 -3.03 4.94
CA PHE A 285 -30.27 -4.47 4.89
C PHE A 285 -31.28 -5.14 5.84
N ARG A 286 -31.71 -6.37 5.52
CA ARG A 286 -32.69 -7.12 6.32
C ARG A 286 -32.32 -8.58 6.40
N GLY A 287 -32.28 -9.12 7.62
CA GLY A 287 -31.96 -10.52 7.90
C GLY A 287 -30.58 -10.68 8.51
N LYS A 288 -30.24 -11.93 8.84
CA LYS A 288 -28.97 -12.27 9.47
C LYS A 288 -27.78 -12.20 8.52
N ASN A 289 -26.62 -11.80 9.01
CA ASN A 289 -25.38 -11.65 8.23
C ASN A 289 -25.59 -10.80 6.98
N GLN A 290 -26.42 -9.75 7.09
CA GLN A 290 -26.76 -8.89 5.97
C GLN A 290 -26.00 -7.57 5.97
N TRP A 291 -25.60 -7.08 7.14
CA TRP A 291 -25.05 -5.74 7.29
C TRP A 291 -23.54 -5.75 7.06
N PRO A 292 -23.01 -4.91 6.14
CA PRO A 292 -21.56 -4.83 5.95
C PRO A 292 -20.88 -4.18 7.15
N GLN A 293 -19.74 -4.72 7.55
CA GLN A 293 -18.83 -4.16 8.54
C GLN A 293 -17.42 -4.14 7.94
N LEU A 294 -16.74 -3.01 8.08
CA LEU A 294 -15.36 -2.84 7.64
C LEU A 294 -14.46 -2.63 8.85
N ARG A 295 -13.36 -3.36 8.92
CA ARG A 295 -12.35 -3.20 9.97
C ARG A 295 -10.95 -3.16 9.38
N SER A 296 -10.13 -2.25 9.90
CA SER A 296 -8.69 -2.21 9.70
C SER A 296 -8.04 -2.93 10.87
N PHE A 297 -7.09 -3.83 10.61
CA PHE A 297 -6.21 -4.45 11.59
C PHE A 297 -4.80 -3.93 11.35
N LEU A 298 -4.19 -3.41 12.41
CA LEU A 298 -2.80 -2.96 12.41
C LEU A 298 -2.10 -3.61 13.60
N PRO A 299 -0.85 -4.06 13.45
CA PRO A 299 -0.11 -4.70 14.53
C PRO A 299 -0.11 -3.84 15.80
N THR A 300 -0.35 -4.46 16.94
CA THR A 300 -0.41 -3.89 18.29
C THR A 300 -1.60 -2.96 18.56
N TYR A 301 -2.44 -2.68 17.55
CA TYR A 301 -3.62 -1.84 17.71
C TYR A 301 -4.91 -2.67 17.76
N HIS A 302 -5.90 -2.17 18.50
CA HIS A 302 -7.25 -2.73 18.47
C HIS A 302 -7.85 -2.61 17.05
N PRO A 303 -8.63 -3.59 16.57
CA PRO A 303 -9.35 -3.48 15.29
C PRO A 303 -10.22 -2.21 15.23
N TRP A 304 -10.13 -1.44 14.15
CA TRP A 304 -10.73 -0.11 14.10
C TRP A 304 -11.43 0.19 12.78
N TYR A 305 -12.04 1.36 12.68
CA TYR A 305 -12.67 1.84 11.45
C TYR A 305 -11.62 2.05 10.36
N VAL A 306 -11.98 1.72 9.12
CA VAL A 306 -11.13 1.96 7.95
C VAL A 306 -11.03 3.45 7.64
N ASN A 307 -9.83 3.93 7.35
CA ASN A 307 -9.55 5.30 6.96
C ASN A 307 -9.84 5.54 5.47
N HIS A 308 -9.68 6.78 4.99
CA HIS A 308 -9.95 7.16 3.61
C HIS A 308 -9.12 6.36 2.57
N LYS A 309 -7.83 6.15 2.83
CA LYS A 309 -6.92 5.43 1.92
C LYS A 309 -7.25 3.94 1.89
N GLU A 310 -7.51 3.35 3.05
CA GLU A 310 -7.99 1.96 3.17
C GLU A 310 -9.33 1.74 2.46
N LYS A 311 -10.27 2.70 2.53
CA LYS A 311 -11.56 2.62 1.80
C LYS A 311 -11.36 2.56 0.28
N LYS A 312 -10.46 3.38 -0.26
CA LYS A 312 -10.09 3.34 -1.69
C LYS A 312 -9.49 1.98 -2.05
N HIS A 313 -8.58 1.50 -1.21
CA HIS A 313 -7.93 0.20 -1.38
C HIS A 313 -8.94 -0.95 -1.41
N VAL A 314 -9.82 -1.01 -0.41
CA VAL A 314 -10.91 -2.02 -0.35
C VAL A 314 -11.81 -1.93 -1.58
N SER A 315 -12.18 -0.70 -2.00
CA SER A 315 -13.05 -0.53 -3.16
C SER A 315 -12.41 -1.07 -4.44
N TYR A 316 -11.13 -0.78 -4.67
CA TYR A 316 -10.36 -1.33 -5.79
C TYR A 316 -10.28 -2.86 -5.72
N ILE A 317 -9.86 -3.42 -4.59
CA ILE A 317 -9.74 -4.87 -4.42
C ILE A 317 -11.07 -5.56 -4.69
N LEU A 318 -12.18 -5.02 -4.17
CA LEU A 318 -13.51 -5.55 -4.46
C LEU A 318 -13.86 -5.44 -5.95
N SER A 319 -13.52 -4.34 -6.62
CA SER A 319 -13.78 -4.18 -8.05
C SER A 319 -13.05 -5.23 -8.90
N VAL A 320 -11.79 -5.54 -8.56
CA VAL A 320 -11.00 -6.58 -9.23
C VAL A 320 -11.62 -7.96 -8.96
N ILE A 321 -12.00 -8.26 -7.72
CA ILE A 321 -12.66 -9.53 -7.38
C ILE A 321 -14.01 -9.65 -8.12
N LEU A 322 -14.76 -8.57 -8.28
CA LEU A 322 -16.02 -8.58 -9.01
C LEU A 322 -15.82 -8.89 -10.49
N GLU A 323 -14.80 -8.30 -11.11
CA GLU A 323 -14.42 -8.61 -12.49
C GLU A 323 -13.99 -10.07 -12.65
N LEU A 324 -13.20 -10.59 -11.70
CA LEU A 324 -12.85 -12.00 -11.64
C LEU A 324 -14.11 -12.90 -11.60
N LEU A 325 -15.09 -12.56 -10.76
CA LEU A 325 -16.33 -13.33 -10.63
C LEU A 325 -17.22 -13.28 -11.88
N ASP A 326 -17.09 -12.24 -12.70
CA ASP A 326 -17.81 -12.07 -13.97
C ASP A 326 -17.06 -12.70 -15.16
N SER A 327 -15.78 -13.04 -14.99
CA SER A 327 -14.93 -13.66 -16.01
C SER A 327 -15.33 -15.13 -16.33
N THR A 328 -14.74 -15.68 -17.40
CA THR A 328 -14.94 -17.08 -17.80
C THR A 328 -14.05 -18.09 -17.06
N ILE A 329 -13.23 -17.63 -16.12
CA ILE A 329 -12.28 -18.48 -15.38
C ILE A 329 -13.07 -19.50 -14.54
N ASP A 330 -12.73 -20.78 -14.66
CA ASP A 330 -13.31 -21.81 -13.81
C ASP A 330 -12.74 -21.62 -12.39
N GLU A 331 -13.60 -21.57 -11.37
CA GLU A 331 -13.19 -21.47 -9.96
C GLU A 331 -12.19 -22.57 -9.55
N LYS A 332 -12.21 -23.72 -10.23
CA LYS A 332 -11.23 -24.80 -10.06
C LYS A 332 -9.83 -24.43 -10.53
N GLU A 333 -9.67 -23.39 -11.33
CA GLU A 333 -8.38 -22.85 -11.77
C GLU A 333 -7.76 -21.93 -10.72
N ILE A 334 -8.54 -21.42 -9.76
CA ILE A 334 -8.04 -20.65 -8.61
C ILE A 334 -7.43 -21.61 -7.58
N LYS A 335 -6.35 -22.31 -7.93
CA LYS A 335 -5.65 -23.19 -6.99
C LYS A 335 -4.49 -22.45 -6.35
N THR A 336 -4.48 -22.41 -5.02
CA THR A 336 -3.35 -21.89 -4.26
C THR A 336 -2.74 -22.96 -3.39
N LYS A 337 -1.42 -22.94 -3.31
CA LYS A 337 -0.64 -23.77 -2.40
C LYS A 337 0.59 -22.96 -2.02
N PRO A 338 0.65 -22.40 -0.79
CA PRO A 338 1.82 -21.65 -0.36
C PRO A 338 3.13 -22.39 -0.70
N PRO A 339 4.10 -21.72 -1.35
CA PRO A 339 4.20 -20.27 -1.61
C PRO A 339 3.59 -19.79 -2.96
N GLU A 340 2.89 -20.65 -3.70
CA GLU A 340 2.28 -20.32 -5.00
C GLU A 340 0.82 -19.88 -4.83
N TYR A 341 0.51 -18.71 -5.40
CA TYR A 341 -0.78 -18.05 -5.30
C TYR A 341 -1.34 -17.70 -6.69
N PHE A 342 -2.66 -17.70 -6.81
CA PHE A 342 -3.36 -17.23 -8.02
C PHE A 342 -3.29 -15.71 -8.05
N ALA A 343 -2.72 -15.13 -9.09
CA ALA A 343 -2.42 -13.71 -9.16
C ALA A 343 -3.18 -13.01 -10.27
N ILE A 344 -3.66 -11.80 -9.96
CA ILE A 344 -4.30 -10.87 -10.89
C ILE A 344 -3.39 -9.64 -10.96
N LEU A 345 -2.81 -9.40 -12.14
CA LEU A 345 -1.84 -8.34 -12.39
C LEU A 345 -2.48 -7.26 -13.27
N GLU A 346 -2.12 -5.99 -13.05
CA GLU A 346 -2.58 -4.91 -13.92
C GLU A 346 -1.91 -5.04 -15.30
N ALA A 347 -2.70 -4.96 -16.36
CA ALA A 347 -2.25 -5.04 -17.75
C ALA A 347 -2.81 -3.86 -18.57
N GLU A 348 -2.25 -3.62 -19.76
CA GLU A 348 -2.64 -2.48 -20.60
C GLU A 348 -4.15 -2.43 -20.93
N ASP A 349 -4.81 -3.59 -21.01
CA ASP A 349 -6.22 -3.77 -21.37
C ASP A 349 -7.10 -4.33 -20.23
N GLY A 350 -6.67 -4.20 -18.95
CA GLY A 350 -7.44 -4.65 -17.79
C GLY A 350 -6.57 -5.44 -16.83
N PHE A 351 -6.93 -6.68 -16.55
CA PHE A 351 -6.16 -7.56 -15.69
C PHE A 351 -5.72 -8.82 -16.42
N GLU A 352 -4.49 -9.26 -16.16
CA GLU A 352 -4.02 -10.57 -16.57
C GLU A 352 -3.93 -11.52 -15.37
N ILE A 353 -4.00 -12.82 -15.67
CA ILE A 353 -3.95 -13.87 -14.65
C ILE A 353 -2.61 -14.58 -14.76
N SER A 354 -1.96 -14.75 -13.62
CA SER A 354 -0.70 -15.47 -13.53
C SER A 354 -0.61 -16.27 -12.23
N THR A 355 0.50 -17.00 -12.06
CA THR A 355 0.88 -17.60 -10.78
C THR A 355 1.94 -16.72 -10.13
N LEU A 356 1.69 -16.28 -8.91
CA LEU A 356 2.67 -15.54 -8.11
C LEU A 356 3.35 -16.49 -7.13
N MET A 357 4.67 -16.53 -7.16
CA MET A 357 5.47 -17.13 -6.10
C MET A 357 5.76 -16.06 -5.05
N ALA A 358 5.04 -16.09 -3.93
CA ALA A 358 5.29 -15.17 -2.82
C ALA A 358 6.12 -15.87 -1.75
N HIS A 359 7.31 -15.35 -1.50
CA HIS A 359 8.20 -15.87 -0.47
C HIS A 359 7.82 -15.28 0.90
N VAL A 360 7.32 -16.13 1.78
CA VAL A 360 7.15 -15.79 3.19
C VAL A 360 8.52 -15.89 3.83
N GLU A 361 9.15 -14.73 4.05
CA GLU A 361 10.42 -14.69 4.77
C GLU A 361 10.18 -14.96 6.26
N ASP A 362 10.96 -15.90 6.82
CA ASP A 362 11.03 -16.06 8.27
C ASP A 362 11.42 -14.71 8.90
N VAL A 363 10.78 -14.36 10.01
CA VAL A 363 11.19 -13.20 10.81
C VAL A 363 12.62 -13.45 11.27
N LYS A 364 13.57 -12.75 10.66
CA LYS A 364 14.95 -12.72 11.13
C LYS A 364 15.02 -11.73 12.28
N TYR A 365 15.18 -12.27 13.49
CA TYR A 365 15.53 -11.48 14.66
C TYR A 365 17.04 -11.16 14.66
N ASP A 366 17.56 -10.64 13.55
CA ASP A 366 18.95 -10.19 13.47
C ASP A 366 19.04 -8.78 14.06
N HIS A 367 18.95 -8.74 15.40
CA HIS A 367 19.06 -7.51 16.15
C HIS A 367 20.53 -7.28 16.49
N GLU A 368 21.00 -6.07 16.21
CA GLU A 368 22.30 -5.62 16.69
C GLU A 368 22.18 -5.01 18.10
N LEU A 369 23.31 -4.71 18.73
CA LEU A 369 23.32 -3.89 19.93
C LEU A 369 23.01 -2.44 19.56
N TYR A 370 21.87 -1.93 20.03
CA TYR A 370 21.43 -0.55 19.75
C TYR A 370 21.88 0.49 20.77
N LEU A 371 22.60 0.06 21.81
CA LEU A 371 23.08 0.91 22.89
C LEU A 371 24.54 1.28 22.67
N ALA A 372 24.85 2.57 22.81
CA ALA A 372 26.22 3.05 22.78
C ALA A 372 26.99 2.58 24.03
N GLN A 373 28.31 2.48 23.92
CA GLN A 373 29.14 2.01 25.03
C GLN A 373 28.97 2.89 26.27
N GLU A 374 28.80 4.19 26.11
CA GLU A 374 28.59 5.16 27.19
C GLU A 374 27.27 4.93 27.95
N GLU A 375 26.22 4.45 27.27
CA GLU A 375 24.93 4.10 27.90
C GLU A 375 25.07 2.86 28.80
N MET A 376 26.07 2.03 28.53
CA MET A 376 26.34 0.76 29.19
C MET A 376 27.34 0.88 30.35
N GLU A 377 28.21 1.90 30.36
CA GLU A 377 29.20 2.12 31.43
C GLU A 377 28.59 2.14 32.85
N PRO A 378 27.41 2.74 33.11
CA PRO A 378 26.82 2.75 34.45
C PRO A 378 26.53 1.35 35.01
N LEU A 379 26.20 0.38 34.14
CA LEU A 379 25.91 -0.99 34.56
C LEU A 379 27.13 -1.68 35.18
N LYS A 380 28.35 -1.28 34.83
CA LYS A 380 29.57 -1.89 35.41
C LYS A 380 29.67 -1.69 36.93
N PHE A 381 29.05 -0.64 37.45
CA PHE A 381 29.06 -0.30 38.88
C PHE A 381 27.82 -0.82 39.62
N GLN A 382 26.89 -1.46 38.90
CA GLN A 382 25.65 -1.92 39.48
C GLN A 382 25.82 -3.23 40.25
N LYS A 383 25.00 -3.41 41.30
CA LYS A 383 24.99 -4.63 42.13
C LYS A 383 24.73 -5.86 41.27
N ARG A 384 25.59 -6.88 41.41
CA ARG A 384 25.37 -8.22 40.83
C ARG A 384 24.49 -9.06 41.75
N LEU A 385 23.51 -9.76 41.17
CA LEU A 385 22.66 -10.73 41.86
C LEU A 385 23.30 -12.11 41.74
N ASN A 386 23.12 -12.94 42.77
CA ASN A 386 23.65 -14.30 42.82
C ASN A 386 22.56 -15.34 42.58
N GLU A 387 21.64 -15.04 41.67
CA GLU A 387 20.56 -15.91 41.22
C GLU A 387 20.17 -15.49 39.79
N PRO A 388 19.58 -16.41 39.00
CA PRO A 388 19.06 -16.08 37.68
C PRO A 388 17.86 -15.13 37.76
N MET A 389 17.61 -14.39 36.69
CA MET A 389 16.40 -13.60 36.50
C MET A 389 15.62 -14.13 35.31
N ARG A 390 14.33 -14.39 35.52
CA ARG A 390 13.44 -14.88 34.50
C ARG A 390 12.58 -13.74 33.95
N LEU A 391 12.56 -13.62 32.62
CA LEU A 391 11.82 -12.60 31.88
C LEU A 391 10.76 -13.25 31.00
N ASP A 392 9.60 -12.61 30.93
CA ASP A 392 8.57 -12.90 29.93
C ASP A 392 7.86 -11.61 29.52
N GLN A 393 7.29 -11.60 28.32
CA GLN A 393 6.57 -10.47 27.75
C GLN A 393 5.33 -10.96 27.02
N PHE A 394 4.19 -10.34 27.31
CA PHE A 394 2.91 -10.65 26.68
C PHE A 394 1.96 -9.46 26.69
N PHE A 395 1.03 -9.44 25.75
CA PHE A 395 -0.03 -8.43 25.69
C PHE A 395 -1.13 -8.67 26.73
N LEU A 396 -1.66 -7.58 27.27
CA LEU A 396 -2.92 -7.58 27.99
C LEU A 396 -4.10 -7.56 26.99
N PRO A 397 -5.21 -8.26 27.30
CA PRO A 397 -6.32 -8.40 26.37
C PRO A 397 -7.17 -7.14 26.23
N ASP A 398 -7.14 -6.24 27.21
CA ASP A 398 -7.89 -5.00 27.18
C ASP A 398 -7.03 -3.87 26.58
N PRO A 399 -7.47 -3.23 25.49
CA PRO A 399 -6.73 -2.15 24.87
C PRO A 399 -6.86 -0.84 25.67
N VAL A 400 -5.84 0.00 25.58
CA VAL A 400 -5.83 1.34 26.16
C VAL A 400 -6.19 2.37 25.08
N GLN A 401 -7.02 3.34 25.44
CA GLN A 401 -7.38 4.48 24.59
C GLN A 401 -7.06 5.78 25.32
N GLU A 402 -6.10 6.54 24.81
CA GLU A 402 -5.66 7.79 25.43
C GLU A 402 -6.69 8.92 25.26
N GLU A 403 -7.29 9.01 24.07
CA GLU A 403 -8.25 10.06 23.71
C GLU A 403 -9.45 9.48 22.94
N GLU A 404 -10.63 10.07 23.15
CA GLU A 404 -11.85 9.67 22.45
C GLU A 404 -11.69 9.88 20.93
N GLY A 405 -11.96 8.84 20.15
CA GLY A 405 -11.87 8.85 18.69
C GLY A 405 -10.49 8.48 18.13
N VAL A 406 -9.46 8.40 18.96
CA VAL A 406 -8.15 7.83 18.59
C VAL A 406 -8.22 6.31 18.67
N ARG A 407 -7.51 5.62 17.76
CA ARG A 407 -7.47 4.16 17.71
C ARG A 407 -6.85 3.59 19.01
N PRO A 408 -7.54 2.70 19.76
CA PRO A 408 -6.96 2.05 20.93
C PRO A 408 -5.81 1.11 20.55
N TYR A 409 -4.88 0.89 21.47
CA TYR A 409 -3.75 -0.02 21.30
C TYR A 409 -3.61 -0.99 22.48
N TYR A 410 -3.05 -2.17 22.21
CA TYR A 410 -2.74 -3.14 23.24
C TYR A 410 -1.41 -2.81 23.90
N VAL A 411 -1.35 -3.01 25.22
CA VAL A 411 -0.14 -2.83 26.01
C VAL A 411 0.47 -4.18 26.34
N GLU A 412 1.79 -4.20 26.47
CA GLU A 412 2.56 -5.34 26.92
C GLU A 412 2.89 -5.22 28.41
N VAL A 413 3.05 -6.36 29.06
CA VAL A 413 3.68 -6.46 30.36
C VAL A 413 4.99 -7.20 30.21
N THR A 414 6.10 -6.60 30.63
CA THR A 414 7.34 -7.31 30.85
C THR A 414 7.48 -7.66 32.33
N VAL A 415 7.56 -8.96 32.62
CA VAL A 415 7.68 -9.49 33.99
C VAL A 415 9.14 -9.85 34.28
N PHE A 416 9.60 -9.50 35.49
CA PHE A 416 10.91 -9.85 36.02
C PHE A 416 10.71 -10.72 37.26
N PHE A 417 11.14 -11.98 37.20
CA PHE A 417 10.89 -12.98 38.24
C PHE A 417 12.20 -13.59 38.76
N ALA A 418 12.29 -13.78 40.07
CA ALA A 418 13.39 -14.46 40.74
C ALA A 418 12.99 -15.92 41.02
N PRO A 419 13.46 -16.90 40.23
CA PRO A 419 12.96 -18.28 40.30
C PRO A 419 13.44 -19.03 41.54
N GLU A 420 14.60 -18.71 42.11
CA GLU A 420 15.08 -19.34 43.35
C GLU A 420 14.26 -18.89 44.57
N GLN A 421 13.86 -17.62 44.59
CA GLN A 421 13.01 -17.04 45.64
C GLN A 421 11.51 -17.24 45.39
N GLN A 422 11.13 -17.70 44.19
CA GLN A 422 9.75 -17.76 43.72
C GLN A 422 8.99 -16.45 43.90
N GLN A 423 9.65 -15.34 43.55
CA GLN A 423 9.13 -14.00 43.79
C GLN A 423 9.15 -13.16 42.51
N MET A 424 8.07 -12.42 42.26
CA MET A 424 8.04 -11.35 41.25
C MET A 424 8.87 -10.17 41.75
N LEU A 425 9.93 -9.83 41.01
CA LEU A 425 10.79 -8.69 41.29
C LEU A 425 10.14 -7.39 40.83
N ASP A 426 9.59 -7.41 39.61
CA ASP A 426 8.89 -6.28 39.02
C ASP A 426 7.98 -6.72 37.87
N ALA A 427 7.01 -5.89 37.51
CA ALA A 427 6.17 -6.05 36.32
C ALA A 427 5.84 -4.66 35.77
N GLN A 428 6.22 -4.43 34.51
CA GLN A 428 6.13 -3.12 33.89
C GLN A 428 5.18 -3.18 32.69
N VAL A 429 4.15 -2.33 32.74
CA VAL A 429 3.20 -2.17 31.64
C VAL A 429 3.69 -1.07 30.71
N HIS A 430 3.80 -1.36 29.43
CA HIS A 430 4.28 -0.40 28.42
C HIS A 430 3.63 -0.68 27.05
N PRO A 431 3.56 0.30 26.13
CA PRO A 431 3.22 0.01 24.73
C PRO A 431 4.26 -0.92 24.10
N ALA A 432 3.92 -1.57 22.99
CA ALA A 432 4.91 -2.33 22.22
C ALA A 432 6.10 -1.43 21.84
N LEU A 433 7.31 -1.85 22.21
CA LEU A 433 8.53 -1.07 22.01
C LEU A 433 9.31 -1.57 20.80
N PRO A 434 9.86 -0.68 19.96
CA PRO A 434 10.80 -1.10 18.93
C PRO A 434 12.08 -1.67 19.57
N PRO A 435 12.84 -2.53 18.86
CA PRO A 435 13.99 -3.26 19.41
C PRO A 435 15.00 -2.41 20.19
N SER A 436 15.32 -1.21 19.68
CA SER A 436 16.25 -0.28 20.33
C SER A 436 15.75 0.26 21.66
N HIS A 437 14.45 0.54 21.77
CA HIS A 437 13.84 1.02 23.00
C HIS A 437 13.63 -0.12 23.99
N LEU A 438 13.34 -1.32 23.51
CA LEU A 438 13.23 -2.51 24.36
C LEU A 438 14.59 -2.85 25.00
N GLN A 439 15.70 -2.81 24.26
CA GLN A 439 17.04 -2.98 24.85
C GLN A 439 17.34 -1.92 25.91
N ARG A 440 17.04 -0.64 25.65
CA ARG A 440 17.22 0.44 26.63
C ARG A 440 16.36 0.21 27.88
N PHE A 441 15.11 -0.19 27.69
CA PHE A 441 14.18 -0.51 28.77
C PHE A 441 14.72 -1.64 29.67
N ILE A 442 15.18 -2.76 29.10
CA ILE A 442 15.79 -3.86 29.87
C ILE A 442 17.05 -3.39 30.60
N LYS A 443 17.90 -2.58 29.94
CA LYS A 443 19.09 -1.99 30.57
C LYS A 443 18.72 -1.11 31.77
N ASP A 444 17.66 -0.31 31.67
CA ASP A 444 17.17 0.51 32.79
C ASP A 444 16.61 -0.36 33.94
N GLN A 445 15.96 -1.48 33.62
CA GLN A 445 15.51 -2.44 34.63
C GLN A 445 16.68 -3.11 35.36
N PHE A 446 17.76 -3.46 34.67
CA PHE A 446 18.99 -3.93 35.34
C PHE A 446 19.64 -2.87 36.23
N MET A 447 19.56 -1.58 35.85
CA MET A 447 20.00 -0.48 36.71
C MET A 447 19.14 -0.33 37.98
N ASN A 448 17.87 -0.75 37.95
CA ASN A 448 16.99 -0.66 39.11
C ASN A 448 17.05 -1.91 40.01
N LEU A 449 16.96 -3.10 39.39
CA LEU A 449 16.83 -4.38 40.09
C LEU A 449 18.20 -5.00 40.45
N GLY A 450 19.25 -4.62 39.74
CA GLY A 450 20.56 -5.27 39.78
C GLY A 450 20.77 -6.18 38.58
N ILE A 451 22.03 -6.57 38.35
CA ILE A 451 22.42 -7.38 37.19
C ILE A 451 22.48 -8.86 37.60
N PRO A 452 21.66 -9.73 37.01
CA PRO A 452 21.70 -11.16 37.32
C PRO A 452 22.94 -11.87 36.79
N ASN A 453 23.23 -13.07 37.33
CA ASN A 453 24.30 -13.93 36.81
C ASN A 453 23.86 -14.67 35.53
N GLU A 454 22.56 -14.92 35.39
CA GLU A 454 21.93 -15.54 34.23
C GLU A 454 20.56 -14.89 33.94
N VAL A 455 20.21 -14.74 32.67
CA VAL A 455 18.88 -14.30 32.21
C VAL A 455 18.19 -15.42 31.45
N GLN A 456 17.00 -15.80 31.90
CA GLN A 456 16.18 -16.84 31.28
C GLN A 456 14.94 -16.19 30.67
N VAL A 457 14.68 -16.38 29.38
CA VAL A 457 13.59 -15.67 28.69
C VAL A 457 12.58 -16.67 28.13
N ALA A 458 11.30 -16.50 28.46
CA ALA A 458 10.21 -17.36 28.00
C ALA A 458 9.60 -16.91 26.66
N ASN A 459 9.67 -15.63 26.33
CA ASN A 459 9.23 -15.10 25.04
C ASN A 459 10.40 -15.08 24.02
N LYS A 460 10.21 -15.72 22.85
CA LYS A 460 11.24 -15.84 21.82
C LYS A 460 11.62 -14.49 21.19
N ALA A 461 10.63 -13.64 20.87
CA ALA A 461 10.88 -12.34 20.26
C ALA A 461 11.66 -11.42 21.21
N LEU A 462 11.29 -11.42 22.50
CA LEU A 462 12.04 -10.72 23.55
C LEU A 462 13.47 -11.25 23.63
N TYR A 463 13.64 -12.58 23.69
CA TYR A 463 14.96 -13.22 23.82
C TYR A 463 15.91 -12.77 22.70
N GLU A 464 15.49 -12.90 21.45
CA GLU A 464 16.34 -12.55 20.31
C GLU A 464 16.61 -11.03 20.27
N THR A 465 15.66 -10.19 20.67
CA THR A 465 15.84 -8.73 20.73
C THR A 465 16.88 -8.30 21.75
N ILE A 466 16.94 -8.95 22.91
CA ILE A 466 17.80 -8.53 24.03
C ILE A 466 19.11 -9.32 24.10
N LYS A 467 19.23 -10.43 23.37
CA LYS A 467 20.44 -11.25 23.34
C LYS A 467 21.73 -10.46 23.05
N PRO A 468 21.81 -9.54 22.08
CA PRO A 468 23.02 -8.73 21.86
C PRO A 468 23.42 -7.89 23.07
N LEU A 469 22.43 -7.38 23.81
CA LEU A 469 22.63 -6.65 25.07
C LEU A 469 23.19 -7.57 26.17
N LEU A 470 22.64 -8.78 26.32
CA LEU A 470 23.11 -9.76 27.30
C LEU A 470 24.55 -10.21 27.01
N GLU A 471 24.86 -10.47 25.73
CA GLU A 471 26.21 -10.83 25.26
C GLU A 471 27.21 -9.70 25.52
N ALA A 472 26.85 -8.44 25.21
CA ALA A 472 27.70 -7.27 25.47
C ALA A 472 27.99 -7.05 26.96
N LEU A 473 27.06 -7.44 27.84
CA LEU A 473 27.21 -7.39 29.29
C LEU A 473 27.93 -8.60 29.90
N GLY A 474 28.22 -9.62 29.10
CA GLY A 474 28.79 -10.89 29.55
C GLY A 474 27.89 -11.65 30.52
N ILE A 475 26.57 -11.51 30.39
CA ILE A 475 25.58 -12.21 31.21
C ILE A 475 25.26 -13.56 30.56
N SER A 476 25.20 -14.64 31.33
CA SER A 476 24.77 -15.94 30.80
C SER A 476 23.28 -15.87 30.42
N HIS A 477 22.85 -16.48 29.33
CA HIS A 477 21.45 -16.40 28.91
C HIS A 477 20.94 -17.67 28.26
N SER A 478 19.64 -17.92 28.41
CA SER A 478 18.95 -19.05 27.81
C SER A 478 17.50 -18.70 27.43
N TYR A 479 17.02 -19.35 26.36
CA TYR A 479 15.61 -19.31 25.96
C TYR A 479 14.88 -20.53 26.53
N LEU A 480 13.73 -20.30 27.16
CA LEU A 480 12.89 -21.32 27.76
C LEU A 480 11.67 -21.58 26.86
N ASN A 481 11.63 -22.76 26.23
CA ASN A 481 10.52 -23.14 25.35
C ASN A 481 9.18 -23.31 26.09
N GLN A 482 9.20 -23.57 27.40
CA GLN A 482 8.01 -23.74 28.26
C GLN A 482 8.33 -23.33 29.69
N ASP A 483 7.41 -22.65 30.36
CA ASP A 483 7.55 -22.27 31.77
C ASP A 483 6.19 -22.19 32.48
N GLU A 484 5.86 -23.26 33.23
CA GLU A 484 4.59 -23.35 33.96
C GLU A 484 4.38 -22.20 34.96
N THR A 485 5.45 -21.64 35.52
CA THR A 485 5.32 -20.53 36.48
C THR A 485 4.95 -19.24 35.76
N MET A 486 5.60 -18.95 34.64
CA MET A 486 5.26 -17.79 33.81
C MET A 486 3.89 -17.93 33.18
N ASP A 487 3.49 -19.14 32.77
CA ASP A 487 2.14 -19.40 32.23
C ASP A 487 1.04 -19.07 33.27
N VAL A 488 1.25 -19.44 34.54
CA VAL A 488 0.32 -19.09 35.63
C VAL A 488 0.29 -17.58 35.85
N ILE A 489 1.44 -16.92 35.95
CA ILE A 489 1.52 -15.45 36.13
C ILE A 489 0.81 -14.72 35.00
N LYS A 490 1.09 -15.13 33.75
CA LYS A 490 0.46 -14.59 32.53
C LYS A 490 -1.05 -14.78 32.56
N SER A 491 -1.54 -15.97 32.94
CA SER A 491 -2.96 -16.24 33.07
C SER A 491 -3.62 -15.37 34.15
N GLU A 492 -2.99 -15.22 35.32
CA GLU A 492 -3.52 -14.37 36.39
C GLU A 492 -3.57 -12.90 35.98
N MET A 493 -2.53 -12.37 35.33
CA MET A 493 -2.48 -10.98 34.88
C MET A 493 -3.48 -10.70 33.75
N LYS A 494 -3.63 -11.61 32.78
CA LYS A 494 -4.64 -11.49 31.71
C LYS A 494 -6.09 -11.49 32.26
N ASN A 495 -6.33 -12.14 33.41
CA ASN A 495 -7.65 -12.22 34.04
C ASN A 495 -7.95 -11.08 35.03
N GLN A 496 -6.96 -10.27 35.40
CA GLN A 496 -7.18 -9.09 36.22
C GLN A 496 -7.73 -7.97 35.33
N ASN A 497 -9.05 -7.74 35.40
CA ASN A 497 -9.65 -6.55 34.80
C ASN A 497 -9.02 -5.31 35.47
N TYR A 498 -8.12 -4.64 34.75
CA TYR A 498 -7.65 -3.31 35.14
C TYR A 498 -8.77 -2.31 34.82
N SER A 499 -9.79 -2.28 35.69
CA SER A 499 -10.98 -1.44 35.59
C SER A 499 -10.71 0.04 35.84
#